data_AF-A0A0M8XDM2-F1
#
_entry.id   AF-A0A0M8XDM2-F1
#
_cell.length_a   1.000
_cell.length_b   1.000
_cell.length_c   1.000
_cell.angle_alpha   90.00
_cell.angle_beta   90.00
_cell.angle_gamma   90.00
#
_symmetry.space_group_name_H-M   'P 1'
#
loop_
_entity.id
_entity.type
_entity.pdbx_description
1 polymer ?
#
loop_
_entity_poly.entity_id
_entity_poly.type
_entity_poly.pdbx_seq_one_letter_code
_entity_poly.pdbx_strand_id
1 'polypeptide(L)'
;MPSYSDVQKAVRVEKFRIWFAWVSGGIIMAIITNATRDIAVVSIITEVLFFGLGTLATVAAVRMTNALNRKAEGARREVLGDM
;
A
#
# COMPACT_ATOMS: atom_id res chain seq x y z
N MET A 1 28.07 -2.70 -6.14
CA MET A 1 26.75 -2.04 -6.33
C MET A 1 25.75 -3.12 -6.69
N PRO A 2 24.51 -3.07 -6.15
CA PRO A 2 23.44 -3.98 -6.60
C PRO A 2 23.28 -3.88 -8.12
N SER A 3 23.05 -4.99 -8.82
CA SER A 3 22.73 -4.90 -10.25
C SER A 3 21.37 -4.20 -10.40
N TYR A 4 21.17 -3.50 -11.51
CA TYR A 4 19.87 -2.90 -11.83
C TYR A 4 18.69 -3.88 -11.69
N SER A 5 18.93 -5.14 -12.07
CA SER A 5 17.94 -6.21 -11.96
C SER A 5 17.54 -6.50 -10.50
N ASP A 6 18.48 -6.39 -9.55
CA ASP A 6 18.22 -6.60 -8.13
C ASP A 6 17.38 -5.46 -7.55
N VAL A 7 17.67 -4.22 -7.96
CA VAL A 7 16.89 -3.04 -7.57
C VAL A 7 15.44 -3.16 -8.05
N GLN A 8 15.23 -3.57 -9.31
CA GLN A 8 13.89 -3.75 -9.85
C GLN A 8 13.11 -4.88 -9.16
N LYS A 9 13.75 -6.02 -8.89
CA LYS A 9 13.14 -7.13 -8.16
C LYS A 9 12.75 -6.70 -6.75
N ALA A 10 13.64 -6.03 -6.03
CA ALA A 10 13.37 -5.53 -4.68
C ALA A 10 12.19 -4.54 -4.68
N VAL A 11 12.15 -3.59 -5.62
CA VAL A 11 11.04 -2.62 -5.76
C VAL A 11 9.72 -3.33 -6.05
N ARG A 12 9.72 -4.37 -6.90
CA ARG A 12 8.51 -5.13 -7.20
C ARG A 12 7.99 -5.86 -5.95
N VAL A 13 8.87 -6.54 -5.22
CA VAL A 13 8.50 -7.26 -3.99
C VAL A 13 7.94 -6.30 -2.95
N GLU A 14 8.56 -5.14 -2.78
CA GLU A 14 8.12 -4.17 -1.76
C GLU A 14 6.76 -3.56 -2.11
N LYS A 15 6.52 -3.22 -3.39
CA LYS A 15 5.19 -2.81 -3.85
C LYS A 15 4.14 -3.89 -3.57
N PHE A 16 4.47 -5.15 -3.88
CA PHE A 16 3.55 -6.26 -3.61
C PHE A 16 3.22 -6.38 -2.12
N ARG A 17 4.21 -6.25 -1.23
CA ARG A 17 4.01 -6.29 0.23
C ARG A 17 3.12 -5.15 0.72
N ILE A 18 3.31 -3.93 0.21
CA ILE A 18 2.48 -2.77 0.55
C ILE A 18 1.02 -3.02 0.18
N TRP A 19 0.76 -3.45 -1.06
CA TRP A 19 -0.60 -3.70 -1.53
C TRP A 19 -1.23 -4.93 -0.87
N PHE A 20 -0.44 -5.97 -0.59
CA PHE A 20 -0.88 -7.13 0.17
C PHE A 20 -1.34 -6.73 1.58
N ALA A 21 -0.53 -5.94 2.30
CA ALA A 21 -0.90 -5.44 3.62
C ALA A 21 -2.19 -4.59 3.59
N TRP A 22 -2.34 -3.73 2.57
CA TRP A 22 -3.56 -2.94 2.38
C TRP A 22 -4.80 -3.82 2.16
N VAL A 23 -4.71 -4.82 1.27
CA VAL A 23 -5.82 -5.76 1.01
C VAL A 23 -6.16 -6.57 2.26
N SER A 24 -5.16 -7.14 2.94
CA SER A 24 -5.38 -7.92 4.16
C SER A 24 -6.04 -7.10 5.26
N GLY A 25 -5.57 -5.86 5.48
CA GLY A 25 -6.20 -4.94 6.44
C GLY A 25 -7.65 -4.59 6.05
N GLY A 26 -7.90 -4.37 4.77
CA GLY A 26 -9.24 -4.13 4.24
C GLY A 26 -10.20 -5.29 4.47
N ILE A 27 -9.75 -6.54 4.24
CA ILE A 27 -10.55 -7.75 4.48
C ILE A 27 -10.88 -7.89 5.97
N ILE A 28 -9.91 -7.68 6.86
CA ILE A 28 -10.14 -7.75 8.32
C ILE A 28 -11.19 -6.72 8.74
N MET A 29 -11.07 -5.48 8.28
CA MET A 29 -12.05 -4.43 8.60
C MET A 29 -13.43 -4.73 8.02
N ALA A 30 -13.53 -5.31 6.83
CA ALA A 30 -14.81 -5.72 6.26
C ALA A 30 -15.49 -6.82 7.12
N ILE A 31 -14.72 -7.79 7.63
CA ILE A 31 -15.22 -8.80 8.55
C ILE A 31 -15.73 -8.16 9.85
N ILE A 32 -14.97 -7.23 10.43
CA ILE A 32 -15.37 -6.50 11.64
C ILE A 32 -16.65 -5.69 11.40
N THR A 33 -16.72 -4.97 10.28
CA THR A 33 -17.91 -4.18 9.90
C THR A 33 -19.15 -5.07 9.79
N ASN A 34 -19.03 -6.24 9.15
CA ASN A 34 -20.14 -7.18 9.07
C ASN A 34 -20.50 -7.78 10.45
N ALA A 35 -19.53 -7.99 11.33
CA ALA A 35 -19.76 -8.52 12.68
C ALA A 35 -20.43 -7.50 13.62
N THR A 36 -20.26 -6.20 13.39
CA THR A 36 -20.83 -5.13 14.23
C THR A 36 -22.17 -4.58 13.74
N ARG A 37 -22.68 -5.09 12.60
CA ARG A 37 -23.89 -4.57 11.93
C ARG A 37 -25.15 -4.54 12.78
N ASP A 38 -25.27 -5.46 13.74
CA ASP A 38 -26.49 -5.61 14.56
C ASP A 38 -26.53 -4.60 15.72
N ILE A 39 -25.45 -3.83 15.95
CA ILE A 39 -25.36 -2.80 16.98
C ILE A 39 -25.24 -1.44 16.29
N ALA A 40 -26.36 -0.74 16.13
CA ALA A 40 -26.48 0.47 15.30
C ALA A 40 -25.34 1.51 15.50
N VAL A 41 -25.04 1.87 16.75
CA VAL A 41 -23.97 2.86 17.06
C VAL A 41 -22.59 2.32 16.70
N VAL A 42 -22.32 1.04 16.98
CA VAL A 42 -21.02 0.43 16.70
C VAL A 42 -20.83 0.22 15.20
N SER A 43 -21.89 -0.12 14.45
CA SER A 43 -21.86 -0.22 12.99
C SER A 43 -21.41 1.10 12.35
N ILE A 44 -22.06 2.21 12.72
CA ILE A 44 -21.73 3.54 12.17
C ILE A 44 -20.27 3.91 12.48
N ILE A 45 -19.82 3.72 13.72
CA ILE A 45 -18.42 4.01 14.09
C ILE A 45 -17.45 3.14 13.28
N THR A 46 -17.75 1.85 13.14
CA THR A 46 -16.91 0.90 12.41
C THR A 46 -16.83 1.25 10.93
N GLU A 47 -17.96 1.60 10.30
CA GLU A 47 -18.02 2.03 8.90
C GLU A 47 -17.22 3.32 8.66
N VAL A 48 -17.39 4.33 9.51
CA VAL A 48 -16.64 5.59 9.42
C VAL A 48 -15.14 5.35 9.57
N LEU A 49 -14.73 4.51 10.53
CA LEU A 49 -13.34 4.12 10.70
C LEU A 49 -12.82 3.34 9.48
N PHE A 50 -13.62 2.43 8.93
CA PHE A 50 -13.23 1.65 7.77
C PHE A 50 -12.98 2.54 6.55
N PHE A 51 -13.90 3.44 6.22
CA PHE A 51 -13.72 4.36 5.09
C PHE A 51 -12.62 5.40 5.35
N GLY A 52 -12.58 5.98 6.54
CA GLY A 52 -11.57 6.99 6.90
C GLY A 52 -10.16 6.42 6.90
N LEU A 53 -9.92 5.34 7.64
CA LEU A 53 -8.61 4.68 7.70
C LEU A 53 -8.26 4.00 6.38
N GLY A 54 -9.23 3.42 5.67
CA GLY A 54 -9.03 2.83 4.35
C GLY A 54 -8.56 3.87 3.32
N THR A 55 -9.11 5.08 3.36
CA THR A 55 -8.68 6.20 2.51
C THR A 55 -7.25 6.62 2.84
N LEU A 56 -6.95 6.83 4.13
CA LEU A 56 -5.61 7.20 4.58
C LEU A 56 -4.55 6.13 4.23
N ALA A 57 -4.90 4.86 4.42
CA ALA A 57 -4.05 3.73 4.05
C ALA A 57 -3.81 3.67 2.53
N THR A 58 -4.82 3.98 1.72
CA THR A 58 -4.68 4.07 0.26
C THR A 58 -3.71 5.18 -0.14
N VAL A 59 -3.86 6.37 0.44
CA VAL A 59 -2.93 7.49 0.20
C VAL A 59 -1.51 7.11 0.60
N ALA A 60 -1.33 6.46 1.75
CA ALA A 60 -0.02 5.98 2.21
C ALA A 60 0.58 4.96 1.24
N ALA A 61 -0.19 3.95 0.81
CA ALA A 61 0.25 2.91 -0.12
C ALA A 61 0.70 3.50 -1.48
N VAL A 62 -0.05 4.48 -1.99
CA VAL A 62 0.31 5.19 -3.23
C VAL A 62 1.59 6.00 -3.04
N ARG A 63 1.74 6.73 -1.93
CA ARG A 63 2.95 7.51 -1.64
C ARG A 63 4.19 6.62 -1.53
N MET A 64 4.09 5.48 -0.86
CA MET A 64 5.18 4.50 -0.75
C MET A 64 5.53 3.90 -2.12
N THR A 65 4.51 3.53 -2.90
CA THR A 65 4.70 3.02 -4.28
C THR A 65 5.40 4.05 -5.17
N ASN A 66 5.06 5.33 -5.05
CA ASN A 66 5.69 6.42 -5.80
C ASN A 66 7.14 6.65 -5.37
N ALA A 67 7.46 6.56 -4.08
CA ALA A 67 8.85 6.62 -3.61
C ALA A 67 9.69 5.48 -4.19
N LEU A 68 9.13 4.27 -4.26
CA LEU A 68 9.78 3.11 -4.88
C LEU A 68 9.96 3.28 -6.39
N ASN A 69 9.00 3.90 -7.09
CA ASN A 69 9.14 4.25 -8.52
C ASN A 69 10.32 5.19 -8.76
N ARG A 70 10.43 6.26 -7.97
CA ARG A 70 11.55 7.21 -8.07
C ARG A 70 12.90 6.53 -7.84
N LYS A 71 12.97 5.59 -6.89
CA LYS A 71 14.19 4.80 -6.65
C LYS A 71 14.54 3.91 -7.86
N ALA A 72 13.55 3.27 -8.47
CA ALA A 72 13.76 2.45 -9.67
C ALA A 72 14.16 3.31 -10.89
N GLU A 73 13.59 4.50 -11.03
CA GLU A 73 13.94 5.46 -12.08
C GLU A 73 15.37 5.99 -11.93
N GLY A 74 15.81 6.30 -10.70
CA GLY A 74 17.20 6.69 -10.43
C GLY A 74 18.19 5.61 -10.86
N ALA A 75 17.95 4.35 -10.45
CA ALA A 75 18.78 3.23 -10.86
C ALA A 75 18.74 2.98 -12.38
N ARG A 76 17.64 3.29 -13.06
CA ARG A 76 17.56 3.21 -14.53
C ARG A 76 18.44 4.27 -15.19
N ARG A 77 18.44 5.51 -14.68
CA ARG A 77 19.27 6.60 -15.21
C ARG A 77 20.76 6.32 -15.04
N GLU A 78 21.16 5.80 -13.88
CA GLU A 78 22.56 5.38 -13.62
C GLU A 78 23.07 4.36 -14.64
N VAL A 79 22.22 3.45 -15.11
CA VAL A 79 22.57 2.45 -16.13
C VAL A 79 22.59 3.03 -17.54
N LEU A 80 21.66 3.94 -17.85
CA LEU A 80 21.53 4.53 -19.19
C LEU A 80 22.51 5.70 -19.43
N GLY A 81 23.16 6.21 -18.38
CA GLY A 81 24.08 7.35 -18.49
C GLY A 81 23.40 8.70 -18.68
N ASP A 82 22.07 8.75 -18.50
CA ASP A 82 21.30 10.00 -18.52
C ASP A 82 21.54 10.74 -17.19
N MET A 83 22.61 11.53 -17.12
CA MET A 83 22.85 12.50 -16.04
C MET A 83 22.06 13.79 -16.25
#